data_AF-B4DA91-F1
#
_entry.id   AF-B4DA91-F1
#
_cell.length_a   1.000
_cell.length_b   1.000
_cell.length_c   1.000
_cell.angle_alpha   90.00
_cell.angle_beta   90.00
_cell.angle_gamma   90.00
#
_symmetry.space_group_name_H-M   'P 1'
#
loop_
_entity.id
_entity.type
_entity.pdbx_description
1 polymer ?
#
loop_
_entity_poly.entity_id
_entity_poly.type
_entity_poly.pdbx_seq_one_letter_code
_entity_poly.pdbx_strand_id
1 'polypeptide(L)'
;MSEEKKSFAEWALVELMGHQRIVGYVTEQTIAGAAMLRVDVPDKNGETQFTRFYGGGAIYAINPIGRDVAIRLAGGIDATPIKAYQLPGRFIEDDEEDETPEYEGTTEGQL
;
A
#
# COMPACT_ATOMS: atom_id res chain seq x y z
N MET A 1 17.18 -21.98 -32.73
CA MET A 1 16.25 -20.87 -32.50
C MET A 1 16.02 -20.80 -31.01
N SER A 2 16.56 -19.78 -30.34
CA SER A 2 16.35 -19.58 -28.91
C SER A 2 15.07 -18.78 -28.74
N GLU A 3 14.04 -19.38 -28.15
CA GLU A 3 12.86 -18.62 -27.71
C GLU A 3 13.25 -17.77 -26.50
N GLU A 4 13.17 -16.44 -26.64
CA GLU A 4 13.31 -15.51 -25.52
C GLU A 4 12.08 -15.64 -24.63
N LYS A 5 12.25 -16.28 -23.47
CA LYS A 5 11.19 -16.45 -22.49
C LYS A 5 10.91 -15.10 -21.83
N LYS A 6 9.87 -14.41 -22.28
CA LYS A 6 9.44 -13.15 -21.67
C LYS A 6 8.97 -13.44 -20.23
N SER A 7 9.53 -12.74 -19.25
CA SER A 7 9.11 -12.88 -17.85
C SER A 7 7.66 -12.41 -17.70
N PHE A 8 6.91 -13.11 -16.85
CA PHE A 8 5.52 -12.76 -16.56
C PHE A 8 5.46 -11.40 -15.85
N ALA A 9 4.68 -10.47 -16.41
CA ALA A 9 4.55 -9.10 -15.92
C ALA A 9 3.18 -8.54 -16.34
N GLU A 10 2.24 -8.43 -15.40
CA GLU A 10 0.85 -8.05 -15.70
C GLU A 10 0.15 -7.45 -14.48
N TRP A 11 -0.94 -6.70 -14.66
CA TRP A 11 -1.83 -6.35 -13.54
C TRP A 11 -2.75 -7.51 -13.21
N ALA A 12 -2.87 -7.90 -11.95
CA ALA A 12 -3.69 -9.04 -11.57
C ALA A 12 -4.35 -8.90 -10.21
N LEU A 13 -5.50 -9.56 -10.06
CA LEU A 13 -6.04 -9.99 -8.77
C LEU A 13 -5.50 -11.39 -8.47
N VAL A 14 -4.78 -11.51 -7.37
CA VAL A 14 -4.20 -12.77 -6.89
C VAL A 14 -5.03 -13.26 -5.72
N GLU A 15 -5.50 -14.50 -5.84
CA GLU A 15 -6.19 -15.22 -4.78
C GLU A 15 -5.19 -16.13 -4.08
N LEU A 16 -5.14 -16.05 -2.77
CA LEU A 16 -4.22 -16.79 -1.92
C LEU A 16 -4.97 -17.86 -1.15
N MET A 17 -4.25 -18.92 -0.79
CA MET A 17 -4.75 -19.91 0.16
C MET A 17 -5.18 -19.21 1.46
N GLY A 18 -6.30 -19.66 2.04
CA GLY A 18 -6.90 -19.02 3.22
C GLY A 18 -7.85 -17.86 2.91
N HIS A 19 -8.39 -17.79 1.69
CA HIS A 19 -9.39 -16.81 1.25
C HIS A 19 -8.91 -15.35 1.26
N GLN A 20 -7.59 -15.13 1.28
CA GLN A 20 -7.01 -13.80 1.15
C GLN A 20 -6.89 -13.42 -0.32
N ARG A 21 -6.98 -12.12 -0.61
CA ARG A 21 -6.82 -11.57 -1.96
C ARG A 21 -5.87 -10.38 -1.91
N ILE A 22 -5.17 -10.16 -3.00
CA ILE A 22 -4.30 -8.99 -3.20
C ILE A 22 -4.35 -8.59 -4.66
N VAL A 23 -4.25 -7.30 -4.95
CA VAL A 23 -4.28 -6.76 -6.32
C VAL A 23 -3.05 -5.89 -6.52
N GLY A 24 -2.40 -6.06 -7.67
CA GLY A 24 -1.23 -5.26 -7.99
C GLY A 24 -0.61 -5.62 -9.33
N TYR A 25 0.48 -4.95 -9.64
CA TYR A 25 1.34 -5.34 -10.76
C TYR A 25 2.21 -6.52 -10.33
N VAL A 26 2.06 -7.65 -11.02
CA VAL A 26 2.68 -8.91 -10.64
C VAL A 26 3.84 -9.26 -11.54
N THR A 27 4.96 -9.64 -10.94
CA THR A 27 6.17 -10.08 -11.65
C THR A 27 6.79 -11.30 -10.98
N GLU A 28 7.55 -12.08 -11.74
CA GLU A 28 8.37 -13.15 -11.18
C GLU A 28 9.70 -12.59 -10.65
N GLN A 29 10.10 -12.98 -9.43
CA GLN A 29 11.37 -12.59 -8.82
C GLN A 29 11.96 -13.74 -8.00
N THR A 30 13.28 -13.94 -8.08
CA THR A 30 13.99 -14.88 -7.20
C THR A 30 14.46 -14.16 -5.93
N ILE A 31 14.14 -14.69 -4.76
CA ILE A 31 14.59 -14.18 -3.45
C ILE A 31 15.15 -15.36 -2.65
N ALA A 32 16.39 -15.24 -2.17
CA ALA A 32 17.07 -16.28 -1.38
C ALA A 32 17.03 -17.67 -2.04
N GLY A 33 17.15 -17.74 -3.37
CA GLY A 33 17.10 -18.98 -4.15
C GLY A 33 15.70 -19.55 -4.41
N ALA A 34 14.65 -18.92 -3.87
CA ALA A 34 13.26 -19.31 -4.12
C ALA A 34 12.62 -18.40 -5.20
N ALA A 35 11.88 -19.01 -6.13
CA ALA A 35 11.03 -18.27 -7.06
C ALA A 35 9.78 -17.75 -6.33
N MET A 36 9.52 -16.45 -6.45
CA MET A 36 8.44 -15.75 -5.75
C MET A 36 7.64 -14.91 -6.75
N LEU A 37 6.33 -14.83 -6.53
CA LEU A 37 5.49 -13.82 -7.16
C LEU A 37 5.62 -12.52 -6.36
N ARG A 38 6.17 -11.48 -6.99
CA ARG A 38 6.15 -10.12 -6.48
C ARG A 38 4.84 -9.47 -6.87
N VAL A 39 4.17 -8.82 -5.91
CA VAL A 39 2.95 -8.05 -6.13
C VAL A 39 3.21 -6.63 -5.63
N ASP A 40 3.29 -5.68 -6.55
CA ASP A 40 3.37 -4.24 -6.25
C ASP A 40 1.95 -3.68 -6.18
N VAL A 41 1.49 -3.39 -4.96
CA VAL A 41 0.12 -2.91 -4.69
C VAL A 41 0.07 -1.40 -4.90
N PRO A 42 -0.82 -0.90 -5.77
CA PRO A 42 -0.94 0.53 -6.03
C PRO A 42 -1.73 1.26 -4.93
N ASP A 43 -1.45 2.54 -4.79
CA ASP A 43 -2.33 3.51 -4.14
C ASP A 43 -3.43 4.00 -5.12
N LYS A 44 -4.23 4.97 -4.68
CA LYS A 44 -5.30 5.58 -5.49
C LYS A 44 -4.81 6.33 -6.74
N ASN A 45 -3.54 6.74 -6.77
CA ASN A 45 -2.91 7.42 -7.91
C ASN A 45 -2.27 6.42 -8.88
N GLY A 46 -2.21 5.14 -8.48
CA GLY A 46 -1.58 4.07 -9.24
C GLY A 46 -0.06 4.00 -9.06
N GLU A 47 0.46 4.64 -8.02
CA GLU A 47 1.84 4.52 -7.56
C GLU A 47 1.96 3.34 -6.58
N THR A 48 3.09 2.65 -6.56
CA THR A 48 3.27 1.51 -5.63
C THR A 48 3.28 1.99 -4.18
N GLN A 49 2.29 1.57 -3.40
CA GLN A 49 2.21 1.86 -1.96
C GLN A 49 3.06 0.87 -1.14
N PHE A 50 2.99 -0.42 -1.49
CA PHE A 50 3.78 -1.46 -0.85
C PHE A 50 3.94 -2.67 -1.77
N THR A 51 4.93 -3.50 -1.48
CA THR A 51 5.21 -4.74 -2.21
C THR A 51 5.04 -5.94 -1.30
N ARG A 52 4.49 -7.04 -1.83
CA ARG A 52 4.47 -8.34 -1.15
C ARG A 52 5.02 -9.44 -2.04
N PHE A 53 5.68 -10.41 -1.45
CA PHE A 53 6.22 -11.58 -2.14
C PHE A 53 5.51 -12.84 -1.66
N TYR A 54 5.09 -13.68 -2.58
CA TYR A 54 4.44 -14.95 -2.29
C TYR A 54 5.20 -16.09 -2.95
N GLY A 55 5.42 -17.18 -2.21
CA GLY A 55 5.87 -18.43 -2.81
C GLY A 55 4.75 -19.04 -3.66
N GLY A 56 5.10 -19.76 -4.72
CA GLY A 56 4.14 -20.36 -5.65
C GLY A 56 3.03 -21.18 -4.98
N GLY A 57 3.37 -21.93 -3.92
CA GLY A 57 2.40 -22.76 -3.18
C GLY A 57 1.36 -22.00 -2.37
N ALA A 58 1.52 -20.69 -2.15
CA ALA A 58 0.54 -19.86 -1.47
C ALA A 58 -0.56 -19.33 -2.41
N ILE A 59 -0.36 -19.43 -3.72
CA ILE A 59 -1.23 -18.86 -4.74
C ILE A 59 -2.29 -19.89 -5.15
N TYR A 60 -3.56 -19.51 -5.04
CA TYR A 60 -4.68 -20.29 -5.53
C TYR A 60 -4.98 -19.95 -7.00
N ALA A 61 -5.06 -18.67 -7.34
CA ALA A 61 -5.31 -18.20 -8.69
C ALA A 61 -4.67 -16.84 -8.95
N ILE A 62 -4.31 -16.59 -10.22
CA ILE A 62 -3.90 -15.28 -10.72
C ILE A 62 -4.92 -14.92 -11.81
N ASN A 63 -5.60 -13.80 -11.62
CA ASN A 63 -6.62 -13.28 -12.52
C ASN A 63 -6.10 -11.99 -13.16
N PRO A 64 -5.50 -12.02 -14.36
CA PRO A 64 -5.09 -10.82 -15.07
C PRO A 64 -6.25 -9.86 -15.30
N ILE A 65 -6.04 -8.57 -15.03
CA ILE A 65 -7.03 -7.50 -15.14
C ILE A 65 -6.36 -6.23 -15.66
N GLY A 66 -7.15 -5.25 -16.12
CA GLY A 66 -6.62 -3.94 -16.53
C GLY A 66 -6.06 -3.13 -15.36
N ARG A 67 -5.09 -2.26 -15.63
CA ARG A 67 -4.48 -1.34 -14.63
C ARG A 67 -5.52 -0.49 -13.91
N ASP A 68 -6.47 0.07 -14.65
CA ASP A 68 -7.53 0.93 -14.13
C ASP A 68 -8.45 0.17 -13.15
N VAL A 69 -8.79 -1.08 -13.49
CA VAL A 69 -9.55 -1.98 -12.62
C VAL A 69 -8.73 -2.33 -11.38
N ALA A 70 -7.44 -2.63 -11.54
CA ALA A 70 -6.55 -2.99 -10.44
C ALA A 70 -6.43 -1.87 -9.40
N ILE A 71 -6.21 -0.62 -9.85
CA ILE A 71 -6.12 0.55 -8.96
C ILE A 71 -7.43 0.75 -8.17
N ARG A 72 -8.58 0.61 -8.83
CA ARG A 72 -9.89 0.74 -8.16
C ARG A 72 -10.13 -0.37 -7.14
N LEU A 73 -9.74 -1.61 -7.47
CA LEU A 73 -9.92 -2.76 -6.57
C LEU A 73 -8.96 -2.73 -5.39
N ALA A 74 -7.73 -2.25 -5.57
CA ALA A 74 -6.71 -2.23 -4.52
C ALA A 74 -7.18 -1.51 -3.25
N GLY A 75 -7.88 -0.38 -3.39
CA GLY A 75 -8.43 0.36 -2.25
C GLY A 75 -9.57 -0.34 -1.48
N GLY A 76 -10.24 -1.32 -2.09
CA GLY A 76 -11.32 -2.09 -1.47
C GLY A 76 -10.85 -3.41 -0.83
N ILE A 77 -9.60 -3.80 -1.04
CA ILE A 77 -9.02 -5.02 -0.48
C ILE A 77 -8.17 -4.66 0.72
N ASP A 78 -8.49 -5.22 1.88
CA ASP A 78 -7.74 -4.99 3.11
C ASP A 78 -6.42 -5.80 3.17
N ALA A 79 -5.53 -5.57 2.20
CA ALA A 79 -4.26 -6.28 2.02
C ALA A 79 -3.06 -5.61 2.71
N THR A 80 -3.27 -4.52 3.46
CA THR A 80 -2.18 -3.76 4.11
C THR A 80 -1.25 -4.67 4.93
N PRO A 81 0.09 -4.51 4.83
CA PRO A 81 1.02 -5.40 5.50
C PRO A 81 0.92 -5.38 7.01
N ILE A 82 0.67 -4.18 7.57
CA ILE A 82 0.54 -3.91 8.99
C ILE A 82 -0.77 -3.14 9.19
N LYS A 83 -1.57 -3.58 10.15
CA LYS A 83 -2.80 -2.90 10.58
C LYS A 83 -2.48 -1.87 11.66
N ALA A 84 -3.28 -0.82 11.73
CA ALA A 84 -3.08 0.26 12.71
C ALA A 84 -2.99 -0.25 14.16
N TYR A 85 -3.77 -1.27 14.52
CA TYR A 85 -3.76 -1.86 15.88
C TYR A 85 -2.49 -2.68 16.21
N GLN A 86 -1.67 -3.02 15.22
CA GLN A 86 -0.41 -3.75 15.43
C GLN A 86 0.74 -2.81 15.81
N LEU A 87 0.55 -1.50 15.62
CA LEU A 87 1.51 -0.49 16.04
C LEU A 87 1.23 -0.12 17.51
N PRO A 88 2.23 -0.14 18.40
CA PRO A 88 2.05 0.43 19.72
C PRO A 88 1.69 1.92 19.56
N GLY A 89 0.64 2.38 20.26
CA GLY A 89 0.23 3.78 20.23
C GLY A 89 1.41 4.67 20.61
N ARG A 90 1.78 5.61 19.75
CA ARG A 90 2.83 6.58 20.08
C ARG A 90 2.20 7.66 20.97
N PHE A 91 2.79 7.85 22.15
CA PHE A 91 2.59 9.02 22.99
C PHE A 91 2.85 10.27 22.13
N ILE A 92 1.86 11.16 22.09
CA ILE A 92 2.07 12.55 21.68
C ILE A 92 2.61 13.22 22.95
N GLU A 93 3.88 13.61 22.96
CA GLU A 93 4.32 14.68 23.86
C GLU A 93 3.91 15.97 23.15
N ASP A 94 2.88 16.63 23.68
CA ASP A 94 2.41 17.94 23.24
C ASP A 94 3.48 18.99 23.62
N ASP A 95 4.52 19.12 22.81
CA ASP A 95 5.49 20.24 22.89
C ASP A 95 5.29 21.15 21.67
N GLU A 96 4.21 21.93 21.65
CA GLU A 96 4.23 23.27 21.05
C GLU A 96 3.46 24.22 21.98
N GLU A 97 4.21 25.11 22.63
CA GLU A 97 3.73 26.18 23.50
C GLU A 97 2.73 27.06 22.72
N ASP A 98 1.48 27.12 23.18
CA ASP A 98 0.53 28.15 22.73
C ASP A 98 1.10 29.52 23.15
N GLU A 99 1.80 30.20 22.24
CA GLU A 99 2.06 31.63 22.35
C GLU A 99 0.72 32.36 22.45
N THR A 100 0.36 32.77 23.67
CA THR A 100 -0.81 33.61 23.89
C THR A 100 -0.59 34.96 23.21
N PRO A 101 -1.42 35.39 22.24
CA PRO A 101 -1.27 36.73 21.67
C PRO A 101 -1.56 37.77 22.75
N GLU A 102 -0.58 38.65 22.99
CA GLU A 102 -0.73 39.81 23.89
C GLU A 102 -1.87 40.70 23.38
N TYR A 103 -2.87 40.93 24.22
CA TYR A 103 -3.98 41.83 23.93
C TYR A 103 -3.48 43.28 23.97
N GLU A 104 -3.27 43.89 22.80
CA GLU A 104 -3.03 45.34 22.71
C GLU A 104 -4.28 46.11 23.16
N GLY A 105 -4.15 46.82 24.28
CA GLY A 105 -5.22 47.60 24.87
C GLY A 105 -5.71 48.71 23.95
N THR A 106 -6.98 48.67 23.57
CA THR A 106 -7.67 49.82 22.98
C THR A 106 -7.84 50.91 24.02
N THR A 107 -6.98 51.91 23.97
CA THR A 107 -7.29 53.24 24.53
C THR A 107 -8.12 53.96 23.49
N GLU A 108 -9.38 54.27 23.80
CA GLU A 108 -10.00 55.53 23.36
C GLU A 108 -11.25 55.80 24.21
N GLY A 109 -11.11 56.75 25.12
CA GLY A 109 -12.25 57.44 25.70
C GLY A 109 -12.64 58.60 24.81
N GLN A 110 -13.94 58.78 24.56
CA GLN A 110 -14.58 60.09 24.43
C GLN A 110 -16.08 59.90 24.23
N LEU A 111 -16.87 60.26 25.24
CA LEU A 111 -17.99 61.21 25.14
C LEU A 111 -18.20 61.85 26.53
#